data_AF-A0A4S2MVR4-F1
#
_entry.id   AF-A0A4S2MVR4-F1
#
_cell.length_a   1.000
_cell.length_b   1.000
_cell.length_c   1.000
_cell.angle_alpha   90.00
_cell.angle_beta   90.00
_cell.angle_gamma   90.00
#
_symmetry.space_group_name_H-M   'P 1'
#
loop_
_entity.id
_entity.type
_entity.pdbx_description
1 polymer ?
#
loop_
_entity_poly.entity_id
_entity_poly.type
_entity_poly.pdbx_seq_one_letter_code
_entity_poly.pdbx_strand_id
1 'polypeptide(L)'
;LRWAVAGRPEAKLQALKEKWMKEFPDRREMGVVICDLSPGTIDAMTKRTTLLITTVGPFLRYGTPVLESCIKNGTHYIDSTGEYPWVKAMVERFHDAAKEKAVIVVSQCGFDSVPTDRCTWKPVKMLRDKLGTGAGKTTFALHYLSGGMTSDGTFESALNLLDTLPLSTIAASSHAGSISPIPVPCQPRQFPIRRKPDLGIVCDSVFVAVNRPPALRTWGLLDGGKYYGPDFAWTEVLQRRG
;
A
#
# COMPACT_ATOMS: atom_id res chain seq x y z
N LEU A 1 6.04 -19.40 14.71
CA LEU A 1 6.63 -18.68 13.56
C LEU A 1 8.16 -18.67 13.71
N ARG A 2 8.93 -18.91 12.64
CA ARG A 2 10.38 -18.62 12.58
C ARG A 2 10.53 -17.33 11.78
N TRP A 3 11.34 -16.39 12.26
CA TRP A 3 11.43 -15.06 11.66
C TRP A 3 12.86 -14.51 11.77
N ALA A 4 13.18 -13.54 10.92
CA ALA A 4 14.49 -12.90 10.89
C ALA A 4 14.36 -11.44 10.47
N VAL A 5 15.34 -10.63 10.85
CA VAL A 5 15.55 -9.30 10.27
C VAL A 5 16.61 -9.39 9.18
N ALA A 6 16.35 -8.68 8.08
CA ALA A 6 17.26 -8.62 6.95
C ALA A 6 17.78 -7.19 6.74
N GLY A 7 19.06 -7.07 6.39
CA GLY A 7 19.69 -5.78 6.11
C GLY A 7 21.17 -5.92 5.78
N ARG A 8 21.87 -4.79 5.63
CA ARG A 8 23.29 -4.78 5.20
C ARG A 8 24.27 -4.89 6.35
N PRO A 9 24.25 -4.01 7.38
CA PRO A 9 25.30 -4.00 8.38
C PRO A 9 25.00 -5.06 9.44
N GLU A 10 25.73 -6.18 9.41
CA GLU A 10 25.56 -7.29 10.35
C GLU A 10 25.58 -6.81 11.81
N ALA A 11 26.56 -5.97 12.17
CA ALA A 11 26.68 -5.42 13.52
C ALA A 11 25.41 -4.70 14.00
N LYS A 12 24.71 -3.96 13.13
CA LYS A 12 23.45 -3.29 13.49
C LYS A 12 22.30 -4.27 13.67
N LEU A 13 22.27 -5.34 12.87
CA LEU A 13 21.24 -6.38 12.98
C LEU A 13 21.44 -7.22 14.24
N GLN A 14 22.69 -7.54 14.60
CA GLN A 14 23.02 -8.24 15.84
C GLN A 14 22.69 -7.39 17.07
N ALA A 15 23.06 -6.10 17.06
CA ALA A 15 22.68 -5.18 18.13
C ALA A 15 21.15 -5.04 18.29
N LEU A 16 20.41 -5.01 17.16
CA LEU A 16 18.95 -5.03 17.16
C LEU A 16 18.41 -6.32 17.77
N LYS A 17 19.02 -7.46 17.43
CA LYS A 17 18.68 -8.78 17.99
C LYS A 17 18.87 -8.83 19.49
N GLU A 18 20.04 -8.46 19.97
CA GLU A 18 20.34 -8.43 21.40
C GLU A 18 19.36 -7.54 22.16
N LYS A 19 19.10 -6.34 21.65
CA LYS A 19 18.12 -5.43 22.24
C LYS A 19 16.72 -6.06 22.31
N TRP A 20 16.22 -6.58 21.19
CA TRP A 20 14.87 -7.16 21.12
C TRP A 20 14.71 -8.41 21.97
N MET A 21 15.70 -9.30 21.98
CA MET A 21 15.65 -10.52 22.79
C MET A 21 15.72 -10.21 24.30
N LYS A 22 16.38 -9.11 24.68
CA LYS A 22 16.37 -8.61 26.07
C LYS A 22 15.03 -7.97 26.46
N GLU A 23 14.45 -7.17 25.57
CA GLU A 23 13.18 -6.46 25.82
C GLU A 23 11.98 -7.41 25.81
N PHE A 24 12.04 -8.48 25.02
CA PHE A 24 10.96 -9.45 24.87
C PHE A 24 11.46 -10.90 25.02
N PRO A 25 11.85 -11.32 26.24
CA PRO A 25 12.49 -12.62 26.49
C PRO A 25 11.59 -13.82 26.15
N ASP A 26 10.27 -13.64 26.20
CA ASP A 26 9.28 -14.69 25.92
C ASP A 26 9.12 -14.97 24.42
N ARG A 27 9.74 -14.17 23.55
CA ARG A 27 9.63 -14.29 22.09
C ARG A 27 10.63 -15.31 21.58
N ARG A 28 10.25 -15.98 20.48
CA ARG A 28 11.15 -16.88 19.76
C ARG A 28 12.36 -16.12 19.23
N GLU A 29 13.50 -16.81 19.23
CA GLU A 29 14.76 -16.27 18.73
C GLU A 29 14.61 -15.67 17.32
N MET A 30 15.08 -14.43 17.19
CA MET A 30 15.15 -13.71 15.92
C MET A 30 16.40 -14.12 15.13
N GLY A 31 16.22 -14.54 13.89
CA GLY A 31 17.32 -14.76 12.96
C GLY A 31 17.88 -13.44 12.40
N VAL A 32 19.08 -13.50 11.83
CA VAL A 32 19.71 -12.39 11.11
C VAL A 32 20.01 -12.85 9.69
N VAL A 33 19.65 -12.04 8.70
CA VAL A 33 19.93 -12.29 7.29
C VAL A 33 20.66 -11.10 6.69
N ILE A 34 21.87 -11.33 6.17
CA ILE A 34 22.58 -10.29 5.45
C ILE A 34 22.07 -10.25 4.02
N CYS A 35 21.55 -9.09 3.61
CA CYS A 35 21.11 -8.84 2.24
C CYS A 35 21.50 -7.42 1.86
N ASP A 36 22.42 -7.32 0.90
CA ASP A 36 22.95 -6.08 0.33
C ASP A 36 22.18 -5.59 -0.90
N LEU A 37 21.07 -6.26 -1.22
CA LEU A 37 20.27 -6.06 -2.43
C LEU A 37 21.00 -6.42 -3.73
N SER A 38 22.12 -7.15 -3.67
CA SER A 38 22.66 -7.81 -4.85
C SER A 38 21.76 -8.98 -5.28
N PRO A 39 21.70 -9.33 -6.59
CA PRO A 39 20.83 -10.40 -7.07
C PRO A 39 21.00 -11.73 -6.32
N GLY A 40 22.24 -12.07 -5.97
CA GLY A 40 22.54 -13.31 -5.24
C GLY A 40 22.00 -13.32 -3.81
N THR A 41 22.14 -12.23 -3.06
CA THR A 41 21.66 -12.18 -1.67
C THR A 41 20.14 -12.05 -1.60
N ILE A 42 19.52 -11.34 -2.54
CA ILE A 42 18.06 -11.27 -2.66
C ILE A 42 17.50 -12.68 -2.92
N ASP A 43 18.00 -13.37 -3.95
CA ASP A 43 17.50 -14.69 -4.33
C ASP A 43 17.72 -15.74 -3.22
N ALA A 44 18.88 -15.70 -2.55
CA ALA A 44 19.14 -16.57 -1.40
C ALA A 44 18.20 -16.29 -0.22
N MET A 45 17.84 -15.02 0.03
CA MET A 45 16.91 -14.64 1.08
C MET A 45 15.48 -15.09 0.75
N THR A 46 14.98 -14.79 -0.45
CA THR A 46 13.59 -15.07 -0.83
C THR A 46 13.34 -16.58 -0.91
N LYS A 47 14.25 -17.38 -1.48
CA LYS A 47 14.14 -18.86 -1.56
C LYS A 47 13.83 -19.57 -0.25
N ARG A 48 14.27 -19.02 0.89
CA ARG A 48 14.07 -19.60 2.22
C ARG A 48 13.02 -18.87 3.06
N THR A 49 12.26 -17.97 2.44
CA THR A 49 11.30 -17.09 3.09
C THR A 49 9.90 -17.34 2.55
N THR A 50 8.94 -17.58 3.46
CA THR A 50 7.51 -17.73 3.10
C THR A 50 6.83 -16.38 2.87
N LEU A 51 7.17 -15.39 3.68
CA LEU A 51 6.63 -14.03 3.62
C LEU A 51 7.74 -13.02 3.89
N LEU A 52 7.94 -12.09 2.97
CA LEU A 52 8.80 -10.93 3.14
C LEU A 52 7.94 -9.69 3.43
N ILE A 53 8.26 -9.00 4.53
CA ILE A 53 7.70 -7.69 4.87
C ILE A 53 8.85 -6.69 4.73
N THR A 54 8.76 -5.79 3.76
CA THR A 54 9.82 -4.80 3.50
C THR A 54 9.38 -3.38 3.80
N THR A 55 10.24 -2.67 4.50
CA THR A 55 10.13 -1.23 4.75
C THR A 55 11.33 -0.49 4.13
N VAL A 56 11.99 -1.12 3.15
CA VAL A 56 13.22 -0.60 2.52
C VAL A 56 12.84 0.19 1.27
N GLY A 57 12.70 1.50 1.44
CA GLY A 57 12.56 2.46 0.35
C GLY A 57 13.87 3.20 0.01
N PRO A 58 13.89 4.00 -1.07
CA PRO A 58 12.81 4.15 -2.07
C PRO A 58 12.60 2.88 -2.92
N PHE A 59 11.35 2.46 -3.08
CA PHE A 59 10.93 1.23 -3.76
C PHE A 59 11.08 1.32 -5.28
N LEU A 60 10.96 2.51 -5.87
CA LEU A 60 11.33 2.73 -7.28
C LEU A 60 12.76 2.28 -7.57
N ARG A 61 13.66 2.47 -6.60
CA ARG A 61 15.08 2.12 -6.72
C ARG A 61 15.38 0.69 -6.30
N TYR A 62 14.80 0.24 -5.19
CA TYR A 62 15.20 -1.02 -4.53
C TYR A 62 14.11 -2.11 -4.55
N GLY A 63 12.84 -1.75 -4.75
CA GLY A 63 11.70 -2.64 -4.57
C GLY A 63 11.53 -3.67 -5.68
N THR A 64 11.75 -3.26 -6.94
CA THR A 64 11.55 -4.10 -8.13
C THR A 64 12.29 -5.45 -8.07
N PRO A 65 13.62 -5.51 -7.88
CA PRO A 65 14.34 -6.79 -7.88
C PRO A 65 13.94 -7.70 -6.70
N VAL A 66 13.51 -7.11 -5.58
CA VAL A 66 13.05 -7.86 -4.41
C VAL A 66 11.68 -8.49 -4.69
N LEU A 67 10.72 -7.72 -5.19
CA LEU A 67 9.40 -8.25 -5.55
C LEU A 67 9.48 -9.32 -6.63
N GLU A 68 10.27 -9.08 -7.67
CA GLU A 68 10.50 -10.05 -8.75
C GLU A 68 11.06 -11.38 -8.23
N SER A 69 12.06 -11.31 -7.35
CA SER A 69 12.64 -12.50 -6.71
C SER A 69 11.62 -13.21 -5.80
N CYS A 70 10.80 -12.46 -5.06
CA CYS A 70 9.73 -13.03 -4.26
C CYS A 70 8.75 -13.85 -5.12
N ILE A 71 8.27 -13.27 -6.22
CA ILE A 71 7.35 -13.96 -7.13
C ILE A 71 7.98 -15.20 -7.75
N LYS A 72 9.23 -15.07 -8.23
CA LYS A 72 10.00 -16.17 -8.81
C LYS A 72 10.11 -17.37 -7.86
N ASN A 73 10.36 -17.09 -6.58
CA ASN A 73 10.65 -18.10 -5.56
C ASN A 73 9.42 -18.53 -4.75
N GLY A 74 8.22 -18.02 -5.04
CA GLY A 74 6.99 -18.38 -4.32
C GLY A 74 6.86 -17.71 -2.95
N THR A 75 7.60 -16.63 -2.69
CA THR A 75 7.57 -15.87 -1.43
C THR A 75 6.48 -14.80 -1.47
N HIS A 76 5.58 -14.80 -0.49
CA HIS A 76 4.61 -13.72 -0.31
C HIS A 76 5.31 -12.39 0.01
N TYR A 77 4.72 -11.28 -0.39
CA TYR A 77 5.34 -9.97 -0.31
C TYR A 77 4.37 -8.92 0.26
N ILE A 78 4.86 -8.16 1.23
CA ILE A 78 4.17 -7.00 1.81
C ILE A 78 5.14 -5.83 1.86
N ASP A 79 4.70 -4.65 1.41
CA ASP A 79 5.46 -3.41 1.51
C ASP A 79 4.65 -2.29 2.17
N SER A 80 5.34 -1.22 2.58
CA SER A 80 4.72 0.01 3.09
C SER A 80 4.92 1.19 2.14
N THR A 81 4.97 0.96 0.82
CA THR A 81 5.31 2.02 -0.14
C THR A 81 4.19 3.04 -0.30
N GLY A 82 4.55 4.32 -0.40
CA GLY A 82 3.66 5.38 -0.90
C GLY A 82 3.86 5.66 -2.40
N GLU A 83 4.80 4.97 -3.07
CA GLU A 83 5.18 5.22 -4.47
C GLU A 83 4.19 4.57 -5.45
N TYR A 84 2.98 5.12 -5.51
CA TYR A 84 1.89 4.59 -6.34
C TYR A 84 2.21 4.42 -7.84
N PRO A 85 3.10 5.20 -8.51
CA PRO A 85 3.52 4.90 -9.87
C PRO A 85 4.34 3.60 -9.97
N TRP A 86 5.17 3.31 -8.95
CA TRP A 86 5.88 2.04 -8.87
C TRP A 86 4.90 0.89 -8.67
N VAL A 87 3.92 1.04 -7.77
CA VAL A 87 2.87 0.03 -7.55
C VAL A 87 2.10 -0.27 -8.84
N LYS A 88 1.73 0.76 -9.61
CA LYS A 88 1.12 0.59 -10.92
C LYS A 88 1.99 -0.25 -11.84
N ALA A 89 3.27 0.11 -11.99
CA ALA A 89 4.20 -0.64 -12.83
C ALA A 89 4.38 -2.09 -12.36
N MET A 90 4.38 -2.35 -11.05
CA MET A 90 4.47 -3.70 -10.50
C MET A 90 3.21 -4.51 -10.80
N VAL A 91 2.02 -3.93 -10.65
CA VAL A 91 0.76 -4.60 -11.00
C VAL A 91 0.75 -4.96 -12.49
N GLU A 92 1.11 -4.02 -13.37
CA GLU A 92 1.17 -4.26 -14.83
C GLU A 92 2.15 -5.36 -15.21
N ARG A 93 3.32 -5.42 -14.54
CA ARG A 93 4.37 -6.39 -14.87
C ARG A 93 4.16 -7.77 -14.25
N PHE A 94 3.57 -7.83 -13.06
CA PHE A 94 3.69 -9.00 -12.19
C PHE A 94 2.36 -9.58 -11.70
N HIS A 95 1.21 -8.96 -12.00
CA HIS A 95 -0.09 -9.46 -11.51
C HIS A 95 -0.35 -10.91 -11.92
N ASP A 96 -0.17 -11.24 -13.20
CA ASP A 96 -0.47 -12.57 -13.73
C ASP A 96 0.57 -13.61 -13.29
N ALA A 97 1.85 -13.23 -13.26
CA ALA A 97 2.92 -14.09 -12.75
C ALA A 97 2.73 -14.43 -11.26
N ALA A 98 2.32 -13.45 -10.44
CA ALA A 98 2.02 -13.68 -9.03
C ALA A 98 0.80 -14.61 -8.86
N LYS A 99 -0.24 -14.44 -9.68
CA LYS A 99 -1.40 -15.34 -9.71
C LYS A 99 -1.02 -16.77 -10.07
N GLU A 100 -0.25 -16.96 -11.14
CA GLU A 100 0.20 -18.28 -11.61
C GLU A 100 1.01 -19.00 -10.53
N LYS A 101 1.85 -18.25 -9.80
CA LYS A 101 2.67 -18.78 -8.70
C LYS A 101 1.96 -18.88 -7.36
N ALA A 102 0.67 -18.50 -7.28
CA ALA A 102 -0.08 -18.39 -6.03
C ALA A 102 0.63 -17.52 -4.96
N VAL A 103 1.32 -16.47 -5.39
CA VAL A 103 2.03 -15.52 -4.53
C VAL A 103 1.12 -14.34 -4.19
N ILE A 104 0.90 -14.11 -2.89
CA ILE A 104 0.19 -12.95 -2.40
C ILE A 104 1.15 -11.75 -2.34
N VAL A 105 0.77 -10.67 -3.00
CA VAL A 105 1.47 -9.38 -3.00
C VAL A 105 0.53 -8.32 -2.46
N VAL A 106 0.89 -7.67 -1.36
CA VAL A 106 0.11 -6.57 -0.77
C VAL A 106 0.99 -5.33 -0.64
N SER A 107 0.87 -4.45 -1.63
CA SER A 107 1.56 -3.15 -1.63
C SER A 107 0.76 -2.08 -0.90
N GLN A 108 1.45 -1.02 -0.50
CA GLN A 108 0.87 0.12 0.23
C GLN A 108 0.27 -0.29 1.59
N CYS A 109 0.87 -1.25 2.28
CA CYS A 109 0.47 -1.63 3.65
C CYS A 109 0.98 -0.64 4.71
N GLY A 110 0.95 0.65 4.42
CA GLY A 110 1.34 1.73 5.32
C GLY A 110 0.14 2.39 6.00
N PHE A 111 0.44 3.35 6.88
CA PHE A 111 -0.58 4.19 7.53
C PHE A 111 -1.34 5.06 6.54
N ASP A 112 -0.74 5.39 5.41
CA ASP A 112 -1.35 6.15 4.33
C ASP A 112 -2.57 5.44 3.73
N SER A 113 -2.46 4.15 3.41
CA SER A 113 -3.50 3.43 2.66
C SER A 113 -4.33 2.44 3.48
N VAL A 114 -3.74 1.74 4.47
CA VAL A 114 -4.45 0.67 5.22
C VAL A 114 -5.68 1.18 5.98
N PRO A 115 -5.61 2.29 6.76
CA PRO A 115 -6.78 2.81 7.46
C PRO A 115 -7.90 3.15 6.47
N THR A 116 -7.54 3.75 5.34
CA THR A 116 -8.47 4.23 4.34
C THR A 116 -9.22 3.08 3.65
N ASP A 117 -8.50 2.03 3.22
CA ASP A 117 -9.11 0.85 2.58
C ASP A 117 -9.99 0.07 3.59
N ARG A 118 -9.50 -0.14 4.81
CA ARG A 118 -10.25 -0.81 5.89
C ARG A 118 -11.51 -0.06 6.30
N CYS A 119 -11.43 1.26 6.45
CA CYS A 119 -12.57 2.12 6.77
C CYS A 119 -13.55 2.24 5.62
N THR A 120 -13.14 1.92 4.39
CA THR A 120 -14.04 1.81 3.25
C THR A 120 -14.75 0.46 3.22
N TRP A 121 -14.01 -0.64 3.39
CA TRP A 121 -14.55 -1.99 3.36
C TRP A 121 -15.54 -2.28 4.50
N LYS A 122 -15.26 -1.79 5.72
CA LYS A 122 -16.08 -2.13 6.90
C LYS A 122 -17.54 -1.66 6.80
N PRO A 123 -17.85 -0.40 6.42
CA PRO A 123 -19.22 0.03 6.16
C PRO A 123 -19.89 -0.75 5.02
N VAL A 124 -19.17 -1.02 3.93
CA VAL A 124 -19.69 -1.82 2.80
C VAL A 124 -20.08 -3.21 3.26
N LYS A 125 -19.21 -3.89 4.02
CA LYS A 125 -19.52 -5.19 4.62
C LYS A 125 -20.74 -5.11 5.53
N MET A 126 -20.84 -4.08 6.37
CA MET A 126 -22.00 -3.92 7.25
C MET A 126 -23.31 -3.77 6.46
N LEU A 127 -23.32 -2.99 5.37
CA LEU A 127 -24.48 -2.87 4.48
C LEU A 127 -24.82 -4.21 3.83
N ARG A 128 -23.81 -4.97 3.40
CA ARG A 128 -24.01 -6.27 2.78
C ARG A 128 -24.60 -7.28 3.76
N ASP A 129 -24.01 -7.39 4.95
CA ASP A 129 -24.42 -8.35 5.97
C ASP A 129 -25.81 -8.03 6.54
N LYS A 130 -26.16 -6.74 6.72
CA LYS A 130 -27.42 -6.34 7.35
C LYS A 130 -28.58 -6.10 6.39
N LEU A 131 -28.29 -5.63 5.18
CA LEU A 131 -29.30 -5.14 4.22
C LEU A 131 -29.22 -5.85 2.87
N GLY A 132 -28.27 -6.77 2.68
CA GLY A 132 -28.07 -7.47 1.40
C GLY A 132 -27.60 -6.56 0.26
N THR A 133 -27.24 -5.31 0.54
CA THR A 133 -26.92 -4.29 -0.47
C THR A 133 -25.49 -3.78 -0.38
N GLY A 134 -25.02 -3.15 -1.45
CA GLY A 134 -23.71 -2.50 -1.52
C GLY A 134 -23.77 -1.05 -1.06
N ALA A 135 -22.64 -0.34 -1.19
CA ALA A 135 -22.59 1.11 -1.09
C ALA A 135 -22.60 1.75 -2.49
N GLY A 136 -23.37 2.82 -2.67
CA GLY A 136 -23.23 3.66 -3.85
C GLY A 136 -21.99 4.56 -3.76
N LYS A 137 -21.71 5.12 -2.58
CA LYS A 137 -20.56 6.01 -2.39
C LYS A 137 -19.99 5.91 -0.97
N THR A 138 -18.67 5.91 -0.87
CA THR A 138 -17.96 6.10 0.40
C THR A 138 -17.14 7.39 0.38
N THR A 139 -17.21 8.14 1.48
CA THR A 139 -16.33 9.28 1.74
C THR A 139 -15.48 8.96 2.95
N PHE A 140 -14.17 8.87 2.77
CA PHE A 140 -13.23 8.89 3.87
C PHE A 140 -12.86 10.33 4.20
N ALA A 141 -13.01 10.73 5.46
CA ALA A 141 -12.72 12.07 5.93
C ALA A 141 -11.55 12.04 6.92
N LEU A 142 -10.46 12.71 6.56
CA LEU A 142 -9.33 12.93 7.44
C LEU A 142 -9.61 14.21 8.25
N HIS A 143 -9.80 14.05 9.57
CA HIS A 143 -10.15 15.14 10.49
C HIS A 143 -8.92 15.82 11.09
N TYR A 144 -7.87 15.05 11.36
CA TYR A 144 -6.67 15.53 12.02
C TYR A 144 -5.45 14.74 11.58
N LEU A 145 -4.45 15.46 11.10
CA LEU A 145 -3.08 14.98 10.94
C LEU A 145 -2.25 15.60 12.06
N SER A 146 -1.95 14.81 13.10
CA SER A 146 -0.89 15.16 14.06
C SER A 146 0.43 14.63 13.55
N GLY A 147 1.51 15.41 13.70
CA GLY A 147 2.87 14.88 13.56
C GLY A 147 3.82 15.59 12.60
N GLY A 148 3.45 16.72 11.97
CA GLY A 148 4.33 17.39 11.01
C GLY A 148 4.67 16.50 9.80
N MET A 149 5.56 16.96 8.91
CA MET A 149 5.90 16.25 7.67
C MET A 149 6.23 14.78 7.90
N THR A 150 5.59 13.95 7.08
CA THR A 150 5.85 12.54 6.80
C THR A 150 7.30 12.11 7.10
N SER A 151 7.51 10.93 7.68
CA SER A 151 8.85 10.39 8.03
C SER A 151 9.92 10.63 6.95
N ASP A 152 11.21 10.72 7.32
CA ASP A 152 12.32 10.91 6.38
C ASP A 152 12.22 9.97 5.16
N GLY A 153 11.85 8.71 5.38
CA GLY A 153 11.67 7.74 4.30
C GLY A 153 10.52 8.08 3.33
N THR A 154 9.43 8.68 3.83
CA THR A 154 8.33 9.16 2.98
C THR A 154 8.73 10.39 2.19
N PHE A 155 9.47 11.33 2.81
CA PHE A 155 9.96 12.51 2.11
C PHE A 155 10.95 12.13 1.00
N GLU A 156 11.89 11.24 1.28
CA GLU A 156 12.82 10.66 0.30
C GLU A 156 12.07 9.94 -0.83
N SER A 157 11.00 9.20 -0.52
CA SER A 157 10.18 8.56 -1.55
C SER A 157 9.47 9.58 -2.45
N ALA A 158 8.96 10.68 -1.87
CA ALA A 158 8.32 11.75 -2.63
C ALA A 158 9.30 12.49 -3.53
N LEU A 159 10.50 12.80 -3.05
CA LEU A 159 11.57 13.39 -3.86
C LEU A 159 11.99 12.44 -4.99
N ASN A 160 12.24 11.17 -4.65
CA ASN A 160 12.65 10.16 -5.62
C ASN A 160 11.62 9.98 -6.74
N LEU A 161 10.31 10.07 -6.44
CA LEU A 161 9.25 10.06 -7.46
C LEU A 161 9.39 11.23 -8.44
N LEU A 162 9.57 12.44 -7.93
CA LEU A 162 9.66 13.66 -8.74
C LEU A 162 10.94 13.70 -9.57
N ASP A 163 12.05 13.19 -9.03
CA ASP A 163 13.35 13.15 -9.72
C ASP A 163 13.39 12.06 -10.80
N THR A 164 12.68 10.96 -10.60
CA THR A 164 12.77 9.77 -11.48
C THR A 164 11.73 9.76 -12.60
N LEU A 165 10.53 10.32 -12.36
CA LEU A 165 9.39 10.14 -13.26
C LEU A 165 8.85 11.46 -13.82
N PRO A 166 8.44 11.50 -15.10
CA PRO A 166 7.68 12.62 -15.63
C PRO A 166 6.39 12.86 -14.85
N LEU A 167 6.00 14.13 -14.69
CA LEU A 167 4.74 14.52 -14.04
C LEU A 167 3.50 13.87 -14.69
N SER A 168 3.54 13.61 -16.00
CA SER A 168 2.47 12.89 -16.70
C SER A 168 2.32 11.44 -16.23
N THR A 169 3.42 10.74 -15.97
CA THR A 169 3.41 9.37 -15.42
C THR A 169 2.87 9.36 -13.99
N ILE A 170 3.27 10.34 -13.18
CA ILE A 170 2.76 10.54 -11.83
C ILE A 170 1.24 10.78 -11.88
N ALA A 171 0.79 11.71 -12.71
CA ALA A 171 -0.63 12.01 -12.89
C ALA A 171 -1.43 10.79 -13.38
N ALA A 172 -0.94 10.06 -14.38
CA ALA A 172 -1.59 8.87 -14.90
C ALA A 172 -1.71 7.75 -13.85
N SER A 173 -0.71 7.64 -12.97
CA SER A 173 -0.72 6.64 -11.89
C SER A 173 -1.72 6.97 -10.79
N SER A 174 -2.08 8.25 -10.63
CA SER A 174 -3.10 8.70 -9.67
C SER A 174 -4.54 8.45 -10.14
N HIS A 175 -4.71 7.99 -11.40
CA HIS A 175 -6.02 7.69 -11.96
C HIS A 175 -6.73 6.61 -11.15
N ALA A 176 -8.04 6.79 -10.95
CA ALA A 176 -8.88 5.93 -10.11
C ALA A 176 -8.76 4.43 -10.43
N GLY A 177 -8.72 4.09 -11.72
CA GLY A 177 -8.61 2.71 -12.20
C GLY A 177 -7.19 2.24 -12.49
N SER A 178 -6.15 2.98 -12.09
CA SER A 178 -4.77 2.71 -12.53
C SER A 178 -4.26 1.31 -12.19
N ILE A 179 -4.78 0.72 -11.11
CA ILE A 179 -4.45 -0.64 -10.66
C ILE A 179 -5.68 -1.52 -10.45
N SER A 180 -6.85 -1.14 -10.97
CA SER A 180 -8.05 -1.97 -10.84
C SER A 180 -7.99 -3.15 -11.82
N PRO A 181 -8.37 -4.38 -11.43
CA PRO A 181 -8.40 -5.53 -12.34
C PRO A 181 -9.55 -5.46 -13.37
N ILE A 182 -10.51 -4.56 -13.17
CA ILE A 182 -11.65 -4.33 -14.06
C ILE A 182 -11.87 -2.81 -14.25
N PRO A 183 -12.54 -2.37 -15.33
CA PRO A 183 -12.86 -0.96 -15.52
C PRO A 183 -13.62 -0.36 -14.32
N VAL A 184 -13.14 0.75 -13.78
CA VAL A 184 -13.79 1.43 -12.66
C VAL A 184 -14.97 2.28 -13.12
N PRO A 185 -16.02 2.44 -12.30
CA PRO A 185 -17.12 3.36 -12.61
C PRO A 185 -16.63 4.80 -12.64
N CYS A 186 -17.37 5.66 -13.33
CA CYS A 186 -17.05 7.09 -13.39
C CYS A 186 -17.01 7.68 -11.98
N GLN A 187 -15.83 8.16 -11.56
CA GLN A 187 -15.66 8.78 -10.26
C GLN A 187 -16.14 10.24 -10.29
N PRO A 188 -16.77 10.73 -9.21
CA PRO A 188 -17.35 12.06 -9.19
C PRO A 188 -16.25 13.13 -9.34
N ARG A 189 -16.40 14.01 -10.33
CA ARG A 189 -15.60 15.25 -10.39
C ARG A 189 -16.05 16.17 -9.27
N GLN A 190 -15.12 16.64 -8.46
CA GLN A 190 -15.41 17.51 -7.32
C GLN A 190 -14.52 18.74 -7.37
N PHE A 191 -15.05 19.89 -6.96
CA PHE A 191 -14.23 21.07 -6.77
C PHE A 191 -13.26 20.86 -5.59
N PRO A 192 -12.01 21.38 -5.69
CA PRO A 192 -10.99 21.18 -4.66
C PRO A 192 -11.43 21.62 -3.27
N ILE A 193 -12.20 22.71 -3.17
CA ILE A 193 -12.82 23.17 -1.93
C ILE A 193 -14.34 23.06 -2.10
N ARG A 194 -15.01 22.42 -1.14
CA ARG A 194 -16.45 22.18 -1.22
C ARG A 194 -17.07 22.03 0.17
N ARG A 195 -18.39 22.22 0.25
CA ARG A 195 -19.16 21.97 1.47
C ARG A 195 -19.85 20.60 1.37
N LYS A 196 -19.78 19.80 2.44
CA LYS A 196 -20.54 18.55 2.61
C LYS A 196 -21.49 18.69 3.80
N PRO A 197 -22.74 18.17 3.73
CA PRO A 197 -23.73 18.31 4.80
C PRO A 197 -23.20 17.89 6.17
N ASP A 198 -22.55 16.72 6.25
CA ASP A 198 -22.11 16.12 7.52
C ASP A 198 -20.69 16.53 7.94
N LEU A 199 -19.92 17.14 7.03
CA LEU A 199 -18.50 17.42 7.24
C LEU A 199 -18.14 18.91 7.13
N GLY A 200 -19.09 19.80 6.83
CA GLY A 200 -18.78 21.21 6.66
C GLY A 200 -17.89 21.48 5.44
N ILE A 201 -16.96 22.43 5.56
CA ILE A 201 -16.02 22.78 4.49
C ILE A 201 -14.88 21.76 4.46
N VAL A 202 -14.67 21.15 3.30
CA VAL A 202 -13.64 20.15 3.07
C VAL A 202 -12.83 20.49 1.81
N CYS A 203 -11.61 19.98 1.75
CA CYS A 203 -10.82 19.92 0.53
C CYS A 203 -10.38 18.49 0.20
N ASP A 204 -9.73 18.28 -0.94
CA ASP A 204 -9.13 16.98 -1.25
C ASP A 204 -7.99 16.67 -0.28
N SER A 205 -7.93 15.41 0.17
CA SER A 205 -6.82 14.92 1.00
C SER A 205 -5.52 14.90 0.19
N VAL A 206 -4.40 15.19 0.86
CA VAL A 206 -3.05 15.05 0.26
C VAL A 206 -2.72 13.60 -0.12
N PHE A 207 -3.40 12.62 0.48
CA PHE A 207 -3.19 11.19 0.20
C PHE A 207 -4.14 10.62 -0.86
N VAL A 208 -5.07 11.42 -1.40
CA VAL A 208 -6.11 10.91 -2.31
C VAL A 208 -5.55 10.22 -3.55
N ALA A 209 -4.41 10.70 -4.07
CA ALA A 209 -3.73 10.11 -5.22
C ALA A 209 -3.14 8.73 -4.91
N VAL A 210 -2.71 8.52 -3.65
CA VAL A 210 -2.11 7.27 -3.17
C VAL A 210 -3.19 6.25 -2.82
N ASN A 211 -4.31 6.71 -2.23
CA ASN A 211 -5.32 5.86 -1.62
C ASN A 211 -6.49 5.48 -2.54
N ARG A 212 -6.81 6.33 -3.53
CA ARG A 212 -7.92 6.05 -4.45
C ARG A 212 -7.68 4.76 -5.27
N PRO A 213 -6.50 4.56 -5.89
CA PRO A 213 -6.27 3.34 -6.66
C PRO A 213 -6.39 2.03 -5.87
N PRO A 214 -5.80 1.86 -4.66
CA PRO A 214 -5.97 0.62 -3.89
C PRO A 214 -7.41 0.41 -3.43
N ALA A 215 -8.14 1.45 -3.00
CA ALA A 215 -9.55 1.32 -2.63
C ALA A 215 -10.42 0.79 -3.79
N LEU A 216 -10.16 1.26 -5.01
CA LEU A 216 -10.86 0.81 -6.21
C LEU A 216 -10.33 -0.53 -6.76
N ARG A 217 -9.08 -0.89 -6.47
CA ARG A 217 -8.58 -2.24 -6.70
C ARG A 217 -9.28 -3.25 -5.78
N THR A 218 -9.44 -2.95 -4.50
CA THR A 218 -10.20 -3.77 -3.56
C THR A 218 -11.64 -3.96 -4.03
N TRP A 219 -12.29 -2.88 -4.49
CA TRP A 219 -13.60 -2.95 -5.14
C TRP A 219 -13.60 -3.96 -6.31
N GLY A 220 -12.67 -3.80 -7.27
CA GLY A 220 -12.64 -4.63 -8.47
C GLY A 220 -12.28 -6.09 -8.22
N LEU A 221 -11.47 -6.38 -7.20
CA LEU A 221 -11.11 -7.75 -6.80
C LEU A 221 -12.25 -8.50 -6.11
N LEU A 222 -13.17 -7.79 -5.44
CA LEU A 222 -14.25 -8.41 -4.66
C LEU A 222 -15.52 -8.57 -5.49
N ASP A 223 -15.77 -9.80 -5.95
CA ASP A 223 -16.93 -10.19 -6.77
C ASP A 223 -17.10 -9.32 -8.03
N GLY A 224 -15.98 -8.93 -8.65
CA GLY A 224 -15.97 -8.07 -9.83
C GLY A 224 -16.67 -6.73 -9.60
N GLY A 225 -16.54 -6.15 -8.40
CA GLY A 225 -17.19 -4.90 -8.02
C GLY A 225 -18.61 -5.05 -7.46
N LYS A 226 -19.28 -6.20 -7.67
CA LYS A 226 -20.66 -6.41 -7.20
C LYS A 226 -20.79 -6.40 -5.68
N TYR A 227 -19.75 -6.84 -4.96
CA TYR A 227 -19.75 -6.85 -3.50
C TYR A 227 -19.92 -5.44 -2.92
N TYR A 228 -19.27 -4.45 -3.52
CA TYR A 228 -19.39 -3.05 -3.14
C TYR A 228 -20.58 -2.38 -3.79
N GLY A 229 -20.89 -2.72 -5.05
CA GLY A 229 -21.90 -2.07 -5.86
C GLY A 229 -21.31 -1.70 -7.23
N PRO A 230 -22.05 -1.91 -8.33
CA PRO A 230 -21.51 -1.71 -9.68
C PRO A 230 -21.17 -0.25 -9.98
N ASP A 231 -21.85 0.70 -9.32
CA ASP A 231 -21.65 2.15 -9.50
C ASP A 231 -20.87 2.79 -8.34
N PHE A 232 -20.02 2.01 -7.66
CA PHE A 232 -19.31 2.45 -6.46
C PHE A 232 -18.41 3.67 -6.74
N ALA A 233 -18.66 4.74 -5.98
CA ALA A 233 -17.86 5.95 -5.97
C ALA A 233 -17.06 6.08 -4.68
N TRP A 234 -15.80 6.47 -4.80
CA TRP A 234 -14.91 6.63 -3.66
C TRP A 234 -14.26 8.02 -3.62
N THR A 235 -14.30 8.68 -2.46
CA THR A 235 -13.71 10.01 -2.26
C THR A 235 -12.97 10.11 -0.95
N GLU A 236 -11.82 10.79 -0.95
CA GLU A 236 -11.08 11.16 0.26
C GLU A 236 -11.08 12.67 0.42
N VAL A 237 -11.35 13.16 1.64
CA VAL A 237 -11.38 14.58 1.94
C VAL A 237 -10.62 14.90 3.21
N LEU A 238 -10.04 16.10 3.27
CA LEU A 238 -9.52 16.71 4.48
C LEU A 238 -10.58 17.69 5.01
N GLN A 239 -11.00 17.51 6.26
CA GLN A 239 -11.89 18.46 6.91
C GLN A 239 -11.07 19.64 7.44
N ARG A 240 -11.43 20.86 7.04
CA ARG A 240 -10.82 22.07 7.60
C ARG A 240 -11.39 22.29 9.00
N ARG A 241 -10.53 22.45 10.02
CA ARG A 241 -10.99 22.94 11.32
C ARG A 241 -11.52 24.37 11.15
N GLY A 242 -12.77 24.57 11.59
CA GLY A 242 -13.32 25.90 11.85
C GLY A 242 -12.66 26.52 13.07
#